data_AF-A0A359E3I6-F1
#
_entry.id   AF-A0A359E3I6-F1
#
_cell.length_a   1.000
_cell.length_b   1.000
_cell.length_c   1.000
_cell.angle_alpha   90.00
_cell.angle_beta   90.00
_cell.angle_gamma   90.00
#
_symmetry.space_group_name_H-M   'P 1'
#
loop_
_entity.id
_entity.type
_entity.pdbx_description
1 polymer ?
#
loop_
_entity_poly.entity_id
_entity_poly.type
_entity_poly.pdbx_seq_one_letter_code
_entity_poly.pdbx_strand_id
1 'polypeptide(L)'
;ETGKTHLKEQEGGGLFSKPKSFPVYAVLCAFHGSEGENGSFQGVCEMMNVPYSGSGVLGSSLGMDKVKAKLVAAANGIPVTKAVNFYESDWEKE
;
A
#
# COMPACT_ATOMS: atom_id res chain seq x y z
N GLU A 1 5.51 -20.68 -16.59
CA GLU A 1 6.26 -20.97 -15.37
C GLU A 1 5.32 -20.80 -14.18
N THR A 2 4.91 -21.90 -13.56
CA THR A 2 4.00 -21.90 -12.41
C THR A 2 4.61 -21.11 -11.26
N GLY A 3 3.93 -20.05 -10.80
CA GLY A 3 4.33 -19.24 -9.64
C GLY A 3 4.64 -17.77 -9.94
N LYS A 4 4.68 -17.34 -11.20
CA LYS A 4 4.77 -15.91 -11.55
C LYS A 4 3.37 -15.32 -11.70
N THR A 5 3.21 -14.08 -11.21
CA THR A 5 2.01 -13.28 -11.45
C THR A 5 2.02 -12.76 -12.89
N HIS A 6 0.85 -12.81 -13.53
CA HIS A 6 0.68 -12.42 -14.93
C HIS A 6 -0.37 -11.32 -15.06
N LEU A 7 -0.04 -10.27 -15.79
CA LEU A 7 -1.00 -9.28 -16.27
C LEU A 7 -1.69 -9.84 -17.51
N LYS A 8 -3.02 -9.81 -17.54
CA LYS A 8 -3.82 -10.25 -18.69
C LYS A 8 -4.54 -9.05 -19.28
N GLU A 9 -4.49 -8.95 -20.61
CA GLU A 9 -5.28 -7.98 -21.36
C GLU A 9 -6.78 -8.27 -21.17
N GLN A 10 -7.55 -7.28 -20.70
CA GLN A 10 -9.01 -7.42 -20.50
C GLN A 10 -9.80 -7.15 -21.80
N GLU A 11 -9.32 -6.23 -22.63
CA GLU A 11 -9.99 -5.84 -23.88
C GLU A 11 -9.03 -6.03 -25.05
N GLY A 12 -9.38 -6.92 -25.98
CA GLY A 12 -8.52 -7.17 -27.14
C GLY A 12 -8.80 -8.49 -27.85
N GLY A 13 -9.80 -8.48 -28.72
CA GLY A 13 -9.90 -9.40 -29.85
C GLY A 13 -11.26 -10.09 -30.01
N GLY A 14 -11.50 -10.60 -31.22
CA GLY A 14 -12.76 -11.25 -31.59
C GLY A 14 -13.02 -12.54 -30.79
N LEU A 15 -14.20 -13.13 -31.02
CA LEU A 15 -14.78 -14.27 -30.28
C LEU A 15 -13.86 -15.50 -30.07
N PHE A 16 -12.75 -15.60 -30.81
CA PHE A 16 -11.79 -16.71 -30.77
C PHE A 16 -10.35 -16.30 -30.44
N SER A 17 -10.11 -15.03 -30.11
CA SER A 17 -8.78 -14.55 -29.75
C SER A 17 -8.42 -14.95 -28.31
N LYS A 18 -7.15 -15.31 -28.08
CA LYS A 18 -6.63 -15.53 -26.73
C LYS A 18 -6.11 -14.20 -26.18
N PRO A 19 -6.49 -13.79 -24.96
CA PRO A 19 -5.98 -12.57 -24.36
C PRO A 19 -4.47 -12.68 -24.18
N LYS A 20 -3.75 -11.59 -24.47
CA LYS A 20 -2.31 -11.54 -24.24
C LYS A 20 -2.05 -11.60 -22.74
N SER A 21 -0.91 -12.21 -22.39
CA SER A 21 -0.48 -12.36 -21.02
C SER A 21 0.99 -12.00 -20.89
N PHE A 22 1.30 -11.18 -19.90
CA PHE A 22 2.64 -10.68 -19.66
C PHE A 22 3.07 -11.05 -18.24
N PRO A 23 4.26 -11.66 -18.04
CA PRO A 23 4.77 -11.90 -16.69
C PRO A 23 5.11 -10.57 -16.02
N VAL A 24 4.69 -10.42 -14.76
CA VAL A 24 5.01 -9.26 -13.92
C VAL A 24 6.26 -9.59 -13.10
N TYR A 25 7.33 -8.83 -13.32
CA TYR A 25 8.60 -9.01 -12.59
C TYR A 25 8.69 -8.14 -11.36
N ALA A 26 8.18 -6.91 -11.43
CA ALA A 26 8.11 -5.97 -10.33
C ALA A 26 7.05 -4.90 -10.62
N VAL A 27 6.62 -4.19 -9.57
CA VAL A 27 5.73 -3.03 -9.67
C VAL A 27 6.46 -1.76 -9.22
N LEU A 28 6.37 -0.71 -10.05
CA LEU A 28 6.75 0.64 -9.65
C LEU A 28 5.52 1.35 -9.09
N CYS A 29 5.51 1.63 -7.80
CA CYS A 29 4.44 2.34 -7.12
C CYS A 29 4.55 3.84 -7.43
N ALA A 30 3.60 4.37 -8.22
CA ALA A 30 3.54 5.79 -8.61
C ALA A 30 2.12 6.34 -8.37
N PHE A 31 1.54 6.01 -7.22
CA PHE A 31 0.21 6.45 -6.80
C PHE A 31 0.31 7.67 -5.89
N HIS A 32 -0.82 8.34 -5.68
CA HIS A 32 -0.98 9.41 -4.70
C HIS A 32 -2.02 9.01 -3.66
N GLY A 33 -1.67 9.16 -2.37
CA GLY A 33 -2.55 9.06 -1.22
C GLY A 33 -3.34 7.75 -1.05
N SER A 34 -4.10 7.68 0.05
CA SER A 34 -5.06 6.60 0.34
C SER A 34 -4.46 5.20 0.21
N GLU A 35 -5.13 4.30 -0.51
CA GLU A 35 -4.80 2.87 -0.60
C GLU A 35 -3.46 2.57 -1.26
N GLY A 36 -2.89 3.54 -1.99
CA GLY A 36 -1.57 3.41 -2.61
C GLY A 36 -0.42 3.60 -1.63
N GLU A 37 -0.65 4.32 -0.52
CA GLU A 37 0.38 4.75 0.42
C GLU A 37 0.18 4.20 1.84
N ASN A 38 -1.02 3.71 2.18
CA ASN A 38 -1.37 3.22 3.52
C ASN A 38 -0.98 1.74 3.79
N GLY A 39 -0.40 1.04 2.81
CA GLY A 39 -0.04 -0.38 2.92
C GLY A 39 -1.01 -1.34 2.22
N SER A 40 -2.20 -0.90 1.81
CA SER A 40 -3.21 -1.77 1.18
C SER A 40 -2.71 -2.38 -0.14
N PHE A 41 -2.23 -1.54 -1.06
CA PHE A 41 -1.70 -2.05 -2.34
C PHE A 41 -0.43 -2.89 -2.16
N GLN A 42 0.42 -2.52 -1.20
CA GLN A 42 1.62 -3.30 -0.85
C GLN A 42 1.23 -4.71 -0.38
N GLY A 43 0.16 -4.83 0.40
CA GLY A 43 -0.38 -6.13 0.81
C GLY A 43 -0.84 -6.99 -0.36
N VAL A 44 -1.45 -6.39 -1.38
CA VAL A 44 -1.80 -7.11 -2.63
C VAL A 44 -0.55 -7.64 -3.31
N CYS A 45 0.51 -6.84 -3.42
CA CYS A 45 1.77 -7.27 -4.02
C CYS A 45 2.43 -8.42 -3.24
N GLU A 46 2.44 -8.34 -1.90
CA GLU A 46 2.98 -9.40 -1.03
C GLU A 46 2.18 -10.71 -1.17
N MET A 47 0.83 -10.64 -1.17
CA MET A 47 -0.04 -11.79 -1.39
C MET A 47 0.15 -12.45 -2.75
N MET A 48 0.45 -11.66 -3.78
CA MET A 48 0.70 -12.13 -5.14
C MET A 48 2.18 -12.50 -5.39
N ASN A 49 3.02 -12.42 -4.36
CA ASN A 49 4.47 -12.64 -4.43
C ASN A 49 5.14 -11.82 -5.55
N VAL A 50 4.73 -10.55 -5.70
CA VAL A 50 5.29 -9.62 -6.67
C VAL A 50 6.13 -8.58 -5.93
N PRO A 51 7.42 -8.41 -6.27
CA PRO A 51 8.23 -7.36 -5.67
C PRO A 51 7.77 -5.98 -6.15
N TYR A 52 7.90 -4.97 -5.30
CA TYR A 52 7.45 -3.61 -5.59
C TYR A 52 8.41 -2.58 -5.00
N SER A 53 8.39 -1.36 -5.53
CA SER A 53 9.19 -0.25 -5.02
C SER A 53 8.57 0.41 -3.79
N GLY A 54 9.40 0.90 -2.87
CA GLY A 54 8.97 1.70 -1.71
C GLY A 54 8.96 0.90 -0.41
N SER A 55 8.23 1.41 0.59
CA SER A 55 8.08 0.79 1.90
C SER A 55 7.16 -0.43 1.86
N GLY A 56 7.43 -1.42 2.73
CA GLY A 56 6.55 -2.55 2.95
C GLY A 56 5.22 -2.19 3.64
N VAL A 57 4.29 -3.14 3.80
CA VAL A 57 2.96 -2.90 4.42
C VAL A 57 3.06 -2.14 5.75
N LEU A 58 3.93 -2.59 6.67
CA LEU A 58 4.11 -1.94 7.97
C LEU A 58 4.69 -0.53 7.84
N GLY A 59 5.68 -0.34 6.97
CA GLY A 59 6.30 0.98 6.77
C GLY A 59 5.33 1.99 6.17
N SER A 60 4.53 1.55 5.18
CA SER A 60 3.51 2.36 4.51
C SER A 60 2.37 2.74 5.48
N SER A 61 1.83 1.78 6.22
CA SER A 61 0.78 2.03 7.22
C SER A 61 1.24 2.97 8.34
N LEU A 62 2.45 2.79 8.87
CA LEU A 62 3.02 3.71 9.86
C LEU A 62 3.30 5.09 9.29
N GLY A 63 3.74 5.18 8.02
CA GLY A 63 3.97 6.46 7.35
C GLY A 63 2.69 7.28 7.14
N MET A 64 1.57 6.60 6.87
CA MET A 64 0.27 7.24 6.64
C MET A 64 -0.41 7.68 7.94
N ASP A 65 -0.37 6.86 9.00
CA ASP A 65 -0.94 7.22 10.31
C ASP A 65 -0.02 8.19 11.07
N LYS A 66 -0.30 9.48 10.99
CA LYS A 66 0.47 10.53 11.67
C LYS A 66 0.52 10.41 13.18
N VAL A 67 -0.51 9.81 13.81
CA VAL A 67 -0.52 9.60 15.27
C VAL A 67 0.49 8.52 15.61
N LYS A 68 0.42 7.37 14.94
CA LYS A 68 1.34 6.25 15.16
C LYS A 68 2.76 6.57 14.75
N ALA A 69 2.96 7.26 13.62
CA ALA A 69 4.26 7.73 13.16
C ALA A 69 4.98 8.54 14.24
N LYS A 70 4.28 9.52 14.84
CA LYS A 70 4.84 10.36 15.90
C LYS A 70 5.16 9.57 17.16
N LEU A 71 4.30 8.62 17.54
CA LEU A 71 4.54 7.76 18.70
C LEU A 71 5.80 6.90 18.51
N VAL A 72 5.96 6.27 17.36
CA VAL A 72 7.14 5.45 17.04
C VAL A 72 8.40 6.30 16.96
N ALA A 73 8.33 7.47 16.32
CA ALA A 73 9.45 8.41 16.24
C ALA A 73 9.91 8.87 17.65
N ALA A 74 8.96 9.29 18.49
CA ALA A 74 9.25 9.71 19.87
C ALA A 74 9.86 8.58 20.71
N ALA A 75 9.34 7.36 20.59
CA ALA A 75 9.86 6.19 21.29
C ALA A 75 11.31 5.86 20.92
N ASN A 76 11.77 6.28 19.72
CA ASN A 76 13.14 6.14 19.26
C ASN A 76 13.99 7.41 19.44
N GLY A 77 13.53 8.37 20.26
CA GLY A 77 14.27 9.60 20.55
C GLY A 77 14.29 10.62 19.41
N ILE A 78 13.47 10.45 18.37
CA ILE A 78 13.32 11.44 17.29
C ILE A 78 12.36 12.55 17.78
N PRO A 79 12.77 13.83 17.76
CA PRO A 79 11.91 14.93 18.17
C PRO A 79 10.63 15.02 17.33
N VAL A 80 9.49 15.14 18.00
CA VAL A 80 8.18 15.35 17.38
C VAL A 80 7.44 16.51 18.06
N THR A 81 6.53 17.15 17.33
CA THR A 81 5.71 18.21 17.91
C THR A 81 4.69 17.66 18.91
N LYS A 82 4.50 18.36 20.03
CA LYS A 82 3.40 18.06 20.97
C LYS A 82 2.08 18.09 20.21
N ALA A 83 1.22 17.11 20.46
CA ALA A 83 -0.06 16.97 19.79
C ALA A 83 -1.09 16.33 20.72
N VAL A 84 -2.36 16.65 20.48
CA VAL A 84 -3.52 15.92 20.97
C VAL A 84 -4.15 15.20 19.79
N ASN A 85 -4.72 14.02 20.04
CA ASN A 85 -5.50 13.26 19.07
C ASN A 85 -6.74 12.73 19.79
N PHE A 86 -7.85 12.67 19.07
CA PHE A 86 -9.14 12.24 19.59
C PHE A 86 -9.90 11.57 18.45
N TYR A 87 -10.71 10.56 18.80
CA TYR A 87 -11.71 10.06 17.87
C TYR A 87 -12.94 10.97 17.90
N GLU A 88 -13.74 10.94 16.84
CA GLU A 88 -15.02 11.66 16.78
C GLU A 88 -15.93 11.27 17.96
N SER A 89 -15.93 9.99 18.34
CA SER A 89 -16.69 9.48 19.50
C SER A 89 -16.19 9.93 20.86
N ASP A 90 -14.97 10.46 20.95
CA ASP A 90 -14.45 11.11 22.17
C ASP A 90 -14.87 12.57 22.21
N TRP A 91 -14.89 13.24 21.04
CA TRP A 91 -15.33 14.63 20.90
C TRP A 91 -16.83 14.82 21.14
N GLU A 92 -17.67 13.93 20.64
CA GLU A 92 -19.13 14.01 20.80
C GLU A 92 -19.63 13.84 22.25
N LYS A 93 -18.79 13.34 23.16
CA LYS A 93 -19.14 13.14 24.57
C LYS A 93 -18.81 14.36 25.45
N GLU A 94 -18.13 15.35 24.91
CA GLU A 94 -17.87 16.65 25.54
C GLU A 94 -18.95 17.67 25.16
#